data_AF-A0A239FQI5-F1
#
_entry.id   AF-A0A239FQI5-F1
#
_cell.length_a   1.000
_cell.length_b   1.000
_cell.length_c   1.000
_cell.angle_alpha   90.00
_cell.angle_beta   90.00
_cell.angle_gamma   90.00
#
_symmetry.space_group_name_H-M   'P 1'
#
loop_
_entity.id
_entity.type
_entity.pdbx_description
1 polymer ?
#
loop_
_entity_poly.entity_id
_entity_poly.type
_entity_poly.pdbx_seq_one_letter_code
_entity_poly.pdbx_strand_id
1 'polypeptide(L)'
;MKKIAYFLSVMFLFTAFAPAAMAKDVKKEKSELTAEEQLRLEEINNRVEEIKALDFADMTKAERREVKSELKEMRAEAKAMGNGVYLSVGAIIIILLILILLT
;
A
#
# COMPACT_ATOMS: atom_id res chain seq x y z
N MET A 1 -14.99 44.79 5.16
CA MET A 1 -14.97 44.52 6.62
C MET A 1 -15.76 43.26 6.98
N LYS A 2 -17.10 43.22 6.85
CA LYS A 2 -17.91 42.06 7.28
C LYS A 2 -17.61 40.77 6.50
N LYS A 3 -17.43 40.84 5.18
CA LYS A 3 -17.09 39.68 4.33
C LYS A 3 -15.74 39.05 4.67
N ILE A 4 -14.76 39.88 5.05
CA ILE A 4 -13.43 39.44 5.48
C ILE A 4 -13.53 38.79 6.87
N ALA A 5 -14.34 39.35 7.77
CA ALA A 5 -14.61 38.75 9.07
C ALA A 5 -15.30 37.38 8.96
N TYR A 6 -16.28 37.23 8.05
CA TYR A 6 -16.91 35.93 7.78
C TYR A 6 -15.92 34.92 7.19
N PHE A 7 -15.10 35.35 6.23
CA PHE A 7 -14.06 34.49 5.64
C PHE A 7 -13.04 34.00 6.69
N LEU A 8 -12.58 34.89 7.57
CA LEU A 8 -11.69 34.54 8.68
C LEU A 8 -12.36 33.59 9.69
N SER A 9 -13.64 33.78 10.00
CA SER A 9 -14.38 32.89 10.90
C SER A 9 -14.53 31.47 10.35
N VAL A 10 -14.71 31.33 9.02
CA VAL A 10 -14.81 30.03 8.35
C VAL A 10 -13.45 29.32 8.29
N MET A 11 -12.36 30.05 8.04
CA MET A 11 -11.00 29.47 8.12
C MET A 11 -10.66 28.95 9.51
N PHE A 12 -11.07 29.65 10.57
CA PHE A 12 -10.79 29.25 11.95
C PHE A 12 -11.52 27.95 12.35
N LEU A 13 -12.72 27.73 11.81
CA LEU A 13 -13.48 26.48 11.99
C LEU A 13 -12.77 25.25 11.37
N PHE A 14 -12.06 25.42 10.25
CA PHE A 14 -11.29 24.33 9.64
C PHE A 14 -10.06 23.93 10.45
N THR A 15 -9.44 24.87 11.18
CA THR A 15 -8.29 24.55 12.05
C THR A 15 -8.70 23.85 13.36
N ALA A 16 -9.95 24.01 13.81
CA ALA A 16 -10.45 23.39 15.03
C ALA A 16 -10.70 21.87 14.88
N PHE A 17 -10.84 21.39 13.64
CA PHE A 17 -11.00 19.98 13.29
C PHE A 17 -9.73 19.35 12.71
N ALA A 18 -8.58 20.04 12.78
CA ALA A 18 -7.32 19.44 12.38
C ALA A 18 -7.05 18.21 13.29
N PRO A 19 -6.98 16.99 12.74
CA PRO A 19 -6.58 15.85 13.55
C PRO A 19 -5.17 16.14 14.06
N ALA A 20 -5.01 16.18 15.39
CA ALA A 20 -3.71 16.23 16.01
C ALA A 20 -2.99 14.93 15.65
N ALA A 21 -2.17 14.98 14.59
CA ALA A 21 -1.29 13.89 14.21
C ALA A 21 -0.21 13.75 15.28
N MET A 22 -0.56 13.10 16.38
CA MET A 22 0.37 12.62 17.37
C MET A 22 1.16 11.48 16.70
N ALA A 23 2.36 11.78 16.23
CA ALA A 23 3.34 10.77 15.91
C ALA A 23 3.73 10.08 17.22
N LYS A 24 2.93 9.10 17.64
CA LYS A 24 3.32 8.15 18.68
C LYS A 24 4.42 7.31 18.05
N ASP A 25 5.64 7.45 18.56
CA ASP A 25 6.71 6.48 18.33
C ASP A 25 6.26 5.13 18.88
N VAL A 26 5.45 4.43 18.09
CA VAL A 26 5.09 3.05 18.35
C VAL A 26 6.35 2.26 18.04
N LYS A 27 7.11 1.93 19.08
CA LYS A 27 8.00 0.77 19.06
C LYS A 27 7.19 -0.35 18.40
N LYS A 28 7.61 -0.77 17.20
CA LYS A 28 7.04 -1.89 16.47
C LYS A 28 7.19 -3.15 17.32
N GLU A 29 6.22 -3.39 18.19
CA GLU A 29 5.86 -4.76 18.49
C GLU A 29 5.45 -5.37 17.16
N LYS A 30 6.13 -6.46 16.78
CA LYS A 30 5.73 -7.25 15.63
C LYS A 30 4.30 -7.70 15.94
N SER A 31 3.32 -7.06 15.31
CA SER A 31 1.95 -7.57 15.34
C SER A 31 2.01 -8.99 14.79
N GLU A 32 1.54 -9.95 15.57
CA GLU A 32 1.37 -11.31 15.08
C GLU A 32 0.50 -11.26 13.82
N LEU A 33 0.92 -11.93 12.75
CA LEU A 33 0.16 -11.99 11.52
C LEU A 33 -1.20 -12.60 11.82
N THR A 34 -2.27 -11.95 11.39
CA THR A 34 -3.62 -12.50 11.38
C THR A 34 -3.69 -13.75 10.50
N ALA A 35 -4.69 -14.61 10.73
CA ALA A 35 -4.85 -15.85 9.96
C ALA A 35 -4.96 -15.59 8.44
N GLU A 36 -5.62 -14.49 8.04
CA GLU A 36 -5.75 -14.08 6.63
C GLU A 36 -4.40 -13.69 6.02
N GLU A 37 -3.57 -12.96 6.76
CA GLU A 37 -2.23 -12.56 6.31
C GLU A 37 -1.29 -13.76 6.19
N GLN A 38 -1.43 -14.75 7.08
CA GLN A 38 -0.67 -16.00 7.01
C GLN A 38 -1.02 -16.80 5.76
N LEU A 39 -2.31 -16.95 5.46
CA LEU A 39 -2.79 -17.60 4.23
C LEU A 39 -2.26 -16.87 2.99
N ARG A 40 -2.33 -15.54 2.97
CA ARG A 40 -1.83 -14.75 1.84
C ARG A 40 -0.32 -14.87 1.67
N LEU A 41 0.43 -14.95 2.77
CA LEU A 41 1.87 -15.17 2.74
C LEU A 41 2.21 -16.56 2.18
N GLU A 42 1.42 -17.58 2.51
CA GLU A 42 1.55 -18.93 1.96
C GLU A 42 1.30 -18.95 0.45
N GLU A 43 0.26 -18.27 -0.04
CA GLU A 43 0.01 -18.09 -1.47
C GLU A 43 1.19 -17.45 -2.20
N ILE A 44 1.76 -16.38 -1.63
CA ILE A 44 2.95 -15.71 -2.17
C ILE A 44 4.13 -16.68 -2.24
N ASN A 45 4.37 -17.47 -1.19
CA ASN A 45 5.46 -18.43 -1.16
C ASN A 45 5.30 -19.51 -2.24
N ASN A 46 4.10 -20.05 -2.40
CA ASN A 46 3.80 -21.06 -3.42
C ASN A 46 4.07 -20.50 -4.82
N ARG A 47 3.60 -19.28 -5.11
CA ARG A 47 3.82 -18.64 -6.41
C ARG A 47 5.30 -18.35 -6.68
N VAL A 48 6.06 -17.94 -5.67
CA VAL A 48 7.51 -17.73 -5.80
C VAL A 48 8.23 -19.04 -6.12
N GLU A 49 7.87 -20.16 -5.49
CA GLU A 49 8.45 -21.46 -5.79
C GLU A 49 8.07 -21.94 -7.20
N GLU A 50 6.83 -21.71 -7.66
CA GLU A 50 6.44 -21.94 -9.06
C GLU A 50 7.32 -21.16 -10.03
N ILE A 51 7.48 -19.85 -9.82
CA ILE A 51 8.31 -18.99 -10.67
C ILE A 51 9.78 -19.43 -10.65
N LYS A 52 10.28 -19.85 -9.49
CA LYS A 52 11.66 -20.33 -9.33
C LYS A 52 11.90 -21.66 -10.05
N ALA A 53 10.85 -22.48 -10.21
CA ALA A 53 10.90 -23.72 -10.98
C ALA A 53 10.77 -23.50 -12.50
N LEU A 54 10.42 -22.29 -12.95
CA LEU A 54 10.36 -21.98 -14.38
C LEU A 54 11.75 -21.97 -15.02
N ASP A 55 11.83 -22.48 -16.24
CA ASP A 55 13.02 -22.30 -17.08
C ASP A 55 12.95 -20.96 -17.82
N PHE A 56 13.90 -20.07 -17.50
CA PHE A 56 13.99 -18.73 -18.07
C PHE A 56 14.79 -18.66 -19.38
N ALA A 57 15.39 -19.78 -19.82
CA ALA A 57 16.25 -19.83 -21.00
C ALA A 57 15.50 -19.45 -22.28
N ASP A 58 14.30 -19.98 -22.46
CA ASP A 58 13.48 -19.77 -23.66
C ASP A 58 12.59 -18.52 -23.60
N MET A 59 12.59 -17.81 -22.46
CA MET A 59 11.79 -16.60 -22.32
C MET A 59 12.35 -15.42 -23.11
N THR A 60 11.47 -14.61 -23.66
CA THR A 60 11.80 -13.32 -24.24
C THR A 60 12.19 -12.31 -23.16
N LYS A 61 12.82 -11.21 -23.58
CA LYS A 61 13.14 -10.10 -22.68
C LYS A 61 11.90 -9.44 -22.06
N ALA A 62 10.76 -9.47 -22.74
CA ALA A 62 9.50 -8.92 -22.24
C ALA A 62 8.93 -9.79 -21.12
N GLU A 63 8.82 -11.10 -21.35
CA GLU A 63 8.29 -12.05 -20.35
C GLU A 63 9.16 -12.08 -19.08
N ARG A 64 10.50 -12.04 -19.23
CA ARG A 64 11.39 -11.92 -18.06
C ARG A 64 11.19 -10.63 -17.27
N ARG A 65 10.78 -9.54 -17.92
CA ARG A 65 10.48 -8.27 -17.22
C ARG A 65 9.16 -8.37 -16.47
N GLU A 66 8.16 -9.04 -17.02
CA GLU A 66 6.87 -9.27 -16.38
C GLU A 66 7.03 -10.13 -15.12
N VAL A 67 7.73 -11.27 -15.22
CA VAL A 67 8.02 -12.12 -14.04
C VAL A 67 8.80 -11.36 -12.97
N LYS A 68 9.73 -10.49 -13.37
CA LYS A 68 10.44 -9.63 -12.43
C LYS A 68 9.54 -8.59 -11.76
N SER A 69 8.53 -8.07 -12.46
CA SER A 69 7.53 -7.16 -11.88
C SER A 69 6.69 -7.90 -10.85
N GLU A 70 6.18 -9.08 -11.22
CA GLU A 70 5.38 -9.93 -10.35
C GLU A 70 6.13 -10.26 -9.05
N LEU A 71 7.39 -10.71 -9.14
CA LEU A 71 8.25 -10.96 -7.97
C LEU A 71 8.46 -9.71 -7.11
N LYS A 72 8.58 -8.52 -7.72
CA LYS A 72 8.78 -7.26 -7.00
C LYS A 72 7.52 -6.84 -6.24
N GLU A 73 6.35 -7.06 -6.84
CA GLU A 73 5.05 -6.78 -6.25
C GLU A 73 4.77 -7.72 -5.07
N MET A 74 4.96 -9.03 -5.24
CA MET A 74 4.85 -10.02 -4.16
C MET A 74 5.79 -9.71 -2.98
N ARG A 75 7.02 -9.29 -3.28
CA ARG A 75 7.98 -8.86 -2.24
C ARG A 75 7.50 -7.61 -1.49
N ALA A 76 6.88 -6.65 -2.17
CA ALA A 76 6.34 -5.45 -1.55
C ALA A 76 5.16 -5.80 -0.62
N GLU A 77 4.28 -6.70 -1.08
CA GLU A 77 3.15 -7.22 -0.32
C GLU A 77 3.62 -7.94 0.96
N ALA A 78 4.52 -8.92 0.85
CA ALA A 78 5.05 -9.65 2.00
C ALA A 78 5.78 -8.73 3.01
N LYS A 79 6.46 -7.68 2.53
CA LYS A 79 7.13 -6.70 3.40
C LYS A 79 6.16 -5.79 4.15
N ALA A 80 5.00 -5.51 3.55
CA ALA A 80 3.95 -4.72 4.21
C ALA A 80 3.32 -5.48 5.38
N MET A 81 3.19 -6.80 5.26
CA MET A 81 2.57 -7.67 6.27
C MET A 81 3.28 -7.63 7.64
N GLY A 82 4.60 -7.41 7.68
CA GLY A 82 5.37 -7.41 8.94
C GLY A 82 5.56 -6.03 9.59
N ASN A 83 5.07 -4.94 9.00
CA ASN A 83 5.51 -3.59 9.38
C ASN A 83 4.39 -2.61 9.79
N GLY A 84 3.16 -3.09 9.99
CA GLY A 84 2.05 -2.31 10.56
C GLY A 84 1.55 -1.14 9.70
N VAL A 85 2.14 -0.90 8.54
CA VAL A 85 1.69 0.09 7.56
C VAL A 85 1.23 -0.65 6.32
N TYR A 86 -0.02 -1.10 6.37
CA TYR A 86 -0.78 -1.49 5.20
C TYR A 86 -1.21 -0.24 4.44
N LEU A 87 -0.37 0.23 3.53
CA LEU A 87 -0.94 0.76 2.29
C LEU A 87 -1.41 -0.47 1.53
N SER A 88 -2.66 -0.87 1.77
CA SER A 88 -3.33 -1.94 1.02
C SER A 88 -3.02 -1.74 -0.47
N VAL A 89 -2.59 -2.81 -1.16
CA VAL A 89 -2.48 -2.80 -2.62
C VAL A 89 -3.82 -2.35 -3.23
N GLY A 90 -4.93 -2.73 -2.60
CA GLY A 90 -6.27 -2.21 -2.90
C GLY A 90 -6.41 -0.70 -2.71
N ALA A 91 -5.81 -0.10 -1.67
CA ALA A 91 -5.84 1.36 -1.49
C ALA A 91 -5.04 2.09 -2.58
N ILE A 92 -3.88 1.57 -2.98
CA ILE A 92 -3.08 2.14 -4.09
C ILE A 92 -3.83 1.98 -5.42
N ILE A 93 -4.42 0.80 -5.69
CA ILE A 93 -5.25 0.56 -6.87
C ILE A 93 -6.50 1.46 -6.88
N ILE A 94 -7.19 1.63 -5.75
CA ILE A 94 -8.35 2.53 -5.61
C ILE A 94 -7.94 3.97 -5.89
N ILE A 95 -6.81 4.44 -5.35
CA ILE A 95 -6.29 5.78 -5.63
C ILE A 95 -5.97 5.95 -7.12
N LEU A 96 -5.35 4.96 -7.76
CA LEU A 96 -5.08 4.98 -9.20
C LEU A 96 -6.37 4.98 -10.04
N LEU A 97 -7.39 4.20 -9.65
CA LEU A 97 -8.70 4.18 -10.32
C LEU A 97 -9.44 5.51 -10.17
N ILE A 98 -9.40 6.12 -8.98
CA ILE A 98 -9.98 7.45 -8.74
C ILE A 98 -9.31 8.51 -9.63
N LEU A 99 -7.99 8.46 -9.77
CA LEU A 99 -7.26 9.36 -10.65
C LEU A 99 -7.67 9.19 -12.11
N ILE A 100 -7.82 7.95 -12.60
CA ILE A 100 -8.28 7.65 -13.98
C ILE A 100 -9.71 8.14 -14.25
N LEU A 101 -10.62 8.05 -13.25
CA LEU A 101 -12.02 8.48 -13.40
C LEU A 101 -12.21 10.00 -13.29
N LEU A 102 -11.31 10.70 -12.59
CA LEU A 102 -11.37 12.15 -12.41
C LEU A 102 -10.61 12.93 -13.48
N THR A 103 -9.67 12.29 -14.18
CA THR A 103 -9.06 12.80 -15.42
C THR A 103 -9.94 12.53 -16.62
#